data_AF-A0A5K8A6A4-F1
#
_entry.id   AF-A0A5K8A6A4-F1
#
_cell.length_a   1.000
_cell.length_b   1.000
_cell.length_c   1.000
_cell.angle_alpha   90.00
_cell.angle_beta   90.00
_cell.angle_gamma   90.00
#
_symmetry.space_group_name_H-M   'P 1'
#
loop_
_entity.id
_entity.type
_entity.pdbx_description
1 polymer ?
#
loop_
_entity_poly.entity_id
_entity_poly.type
_entity_poly.pdbx_seq_one_letter_code
_entity_poly.pdbx_strand_id
1 'polypeptide(L)'
;MNAFTDNRLVFLHLSDIHLNGEDLGSHQDVDQDIREKLLEDLGSSDIELLDGVDGVLITGDIAFKGEAEEYKAATKWLKTLCNKAKCRHSHVWVVPGNHDVCQSSIKKSVIIQSLHNTVRKTGQPQEGLRTQLADPAAARELLRSLENYNTFADLYRCRSSPNEVAWSSRVTLNGEGDSSPAELVLNDGSELRLYGLNSALISGPEDKDVGKPNQVVGLRQVQLREHPGIVNMTLCHHPFDWLMDGDDVQDYLLAHARIQLFGHKHRQRARKIENSLVVGAGALHPNRQESDWEPRYNVIQLRIFHEDNRKLEALVYERVWMPEKTGFGRRAGSEDYPKRVVLDLQAWENTGKEVKPMTAENQSTPQVVAAAPIAPVNDRDINYDFLELSYPKRMRLLTQCHKVNDKACIACDVHA
;
A
#
# COMPACT_ATOMS: atom_id res chain seq x y z
N MET A 1 6.42 -28.51 16.48
CA MET A 1 5.28 -28.48 15.53
C MET A 1 5.31 -27.12 14.86
N ASN A 2 5.48 -27.04 13.54
CA ASN A 2 5.56 -25.76 12.83
C ASN A 2 4.21 -25.05 12.93
N ALA A 3 4.16 -23.94 13.67
CA ALA A 3 2.94 -23.18 13.98
C ALA A 3 2.25 -22.54 12.75
N PHE A 4 2.80 -22.70 11.55
CA PHE A 4 2.41 -21.94 10.37
C PHE A 4 1.53 -22.71 9.37
N THR A 5 1.28 -24.00 9.57
CA THR A 5 0.89 -24.92 8.47
C THR A 5 -0.45 -24.67 7.75
N ASP A 6 -1.30 -23.71 8.17
CA ASP A 6 -2.55 -23.40 7.45
C ASP A 6 -2.94 -21.90 7.45
N ASN A 7 -2.03 -20.99 7.80
CA ASN A 7 -2.37 -19.56 7.90
C ASN A 7 -2.38 -18.88 6.52
N ARG A 8 -3.44 -18.12 6.21
CA ARG A 8 -3.52 -17.31 4.98
C ARG A 8 -3.22 -15.87 5.31
N LEU A 9 -2.47 -15.17 4.45
CA LEU A 9 -2.45 -13.71 4.50
C LEU A 9 -3.69 -13.18 3.78
N VAL A 10 -4.39 -12.24 4.40
CA VAL A 10 -5.66 -11.68 3.91
C VAL A 10 -5.54 -10.17 3.77
N PHE A 11 -5.81 -9.64 2.59
CA PHE A 11 -5.73 -8.21 2.31
C PHE A 11 -7.05 -7.66 1.78
N LEU A 12 -7.44 -6.47 2.24
CA LEU A 12 -8.39 -5.63 1.51
C LEU A 12 -7.65 -4.89 0.41
N HIS A 13 -8.16 -4.89 -0.82
CA HIS A 13 -7.61 -4.11 -1.92
C HIS A 13 -8.66 -3.11 -2.41
N LEU A 14 -8.32 -1.83 -2.25
CA LEU A 14 -9.15 -0.66 -2.54
C LEU A 14 -8.44 0.28 -3.51
N SER A 15 -9.21 1.11 -4.20
CA SER A 15 -8.71 2.15 -5.10
C SER A 15 -9.83 3.15 -5.39
N ASP A 16 -9.47 4.34 -5.87
CA ASP A 16 -10.41 5.32 -6.43
C ASP A 16 -11.53 5.61 -5.42
N ILE A 17 -11.10 6.01 -4.21
CA ILE A 17 -11.94 6.35 -3.06
C ILE A 17 -12.36 7.81 -3.14
N HIS A 18 -11.56 8.70 -3.75
CA HIS A 18 -11.95 10.08 -4.02
C HIS A 18 -12.59 10.82 -2.83
N LEU A 19 -12.00 10.68 -1.64
CA LEU A 19 -12.54 11.36 -0.46
C LEU A 19 -12.48 12.86 -0.65
N ASN A 20 -13.63 13.48 -0.48
CA ASN A 20 -13.79 14.93 -0.48
C ASN A 20 -13.90 15.40 0.97
N GLY A 21 -13.05 16.35 1.35
CA GLY A 21 -12.93 16.85 2.72
C GLY A 21 -14.19 17.58 3.21
N GLU A 22 -15.03 18.07 2.29
CA GLU A 22 -16.31 18.72 2.59
C GLU A 22 -17.45 17.72 2.82
N ASP A 23 -17.30 16.50 2.29
CA ASP A 23 -18.36 15.50 2.30
C ASP A 23 -18.34 14.67 3.57
N LEU A 24 -17.17 14.28 4.09
CA LEU A 24 -17.08 13.27 5.17
C LEU A 24 -17.86 13.63 6.46
N GLY A 25 -19.04 13.03 6.61
CA GLY A 25 -19.96 13.25 7.73
C GLY A 25 -20.89 14.46 7.60
N SER A 26 -21.00 15.04 6.40
CA SER A 26 -21.98 16.06 6.05
C SER A 26 -23.22 15.45 5.40
N HIS A 27 -24.34 16.19 5.37
CA HIS A 27 -25.55 15.74 4.66
C HIS A 27 -25.39 15.65 3.14
N GLN A 28 -24.27 16.13 2.58
CA GLN A 28 -23.95 16.08 1.15
C GLN A 28 -23.10 14.85 0.79
N ASP A 29 -22.73 14.03 1.77
CA ASP A 29 -21.93 12.83 1.59
C ASP A 29 -22.69 11.68 0.92
N VAL A 30 -22.82 11.76 -0.40
CA VAL A 30 -23.56 10.75 -1.17
C VAL A 30 -22.91 9.37 -1.13
N ASP A 31 -21.63 9.27 -0.78
CA ASP A 31 -20.87 8.02 -0.77
C ASP A 31 -20.68 7.44 0.65
N GLN A 32 -21.23 8.09 1.69
CA GLN A 32 -21.21 7.57 3.06
C GLN A 32 -21.83 6.17 3.14
N ASP A 33 -22.99 5.97 2.52
CA ASP A 33 -23.68 4.67 2.53
C ASP A 33 -22.81 3.58 1.89
N ILE A 34 -22.11 3.87 0.80
CA ILE A 34 -21.20 2.91 0.15
C ILE A 34 -20.11 2.47 1.13
N ARG A 35 -19.50 3.42 1.85
CA ARG A 35 -18.48 3.12 2.85
C ARG A 35 -19.04 2.30 4.01
N GLU A 36 -20.24 2.62 4.51
CA GLU A 36 -20.89 1.87 5.58
C GLU A 36 -21.23 0.44 5.13
N LYS A 37 -21.73 0.27 3.91
CA LYS A 37 -22.03 -1.05 3.34
C LYS A 37 -20.80 -1.90 3.09
N LEU A 38 -19.65 -1.29 2.75
CA LEU A 38 -18.39 -2.01 2.74
C LEU A 38 -18.07 -2.54 4.14
N LEU A 39 -18.18 -1.69 5.17
CA LEU A 39 -17.91 -2.10 6.56
C LEU A 39 -18.85 -3.23 7.02
N GLU A 40 -20.12 -3.19 6.62
CA GLU A 40 -21.07 -4.28 6.87
C GLU A 40 -20.67 -5.57 6.15
N ASP A 41 -20.27 -5.48 4.88
CA ASP A 41 -19.90 -6.63 4.05
C ASP A 41 -18.63 -7.34 4.53
N LEU A 42 -17.74 -6.67 5.25
CA LEU A 42 -16.62 -7.31 5.96
C LEU A 42 -17.07 -8.30 7.05
N GLY A 43 -18.34 -8.28 7.47
CA GLY A 43 -18.93 -9.29 8.35
C GLY A 43 -19.68 -10.41 7.61
N SER A 44 -19.68 -10.38 6.27
CA SER A 44 -20.42 -11.34 5.44
C SER A 44 -19.83 -12.74 5.50
N SER A 45 -20.69 -13.76 5.47
CA SER A 45 -20.30 -15.16 5.35
C SER A 45 -19.74 -15.52 3.96
N ASP A 46 -19.92 -14.64 2.96
CA ASP A 46 -19.41 -14.86 1.60
C ASP A 46 -17.89 -14.64 1.49
N ILE A 47 -17.25 -14.13 2.55
CA ILE A 47 -15.81 -13.89 2.62
C ILE A 47 -15.27 -14.63 3.84
N GLU A 48 -14.33 -15.55 3.62
CA GLU A 48 -13.72 -16.32 4.71
C GLU A 48 -12.66 -15.49 5.47
N LEU A 49 -13.09 -14.45 6.20
CA LEU A 49 -12.21 -13.56 6.97
C LEU A 49 -11.88 -14.12 8.37
N LEU A 50 -11.62 -15.44 8.49
CA LEU A 50 -11.59 -16.24 9.74
C LEU A 50 -11.20 -15.47 11.01
N ASP A 51 -10.11 -14.66 10.97
CA ASP A 51 -9.63 -13.87 12.11
C ASP A 51 -9.44 -12.35 11.83
N GLY A 52 -9.89 -11.84 10.69
CA GLY A 52 -9.68 -10.45 10.25
C GLY A 52 -8.86 -10.34 8.96
N VAL A 53 -8.22 -9.19 8.74
CA VAL A 53 -7.29 -8.97 7.62
C VAL A 53 -5.92 -8.54 8.13
N ASP A 54 -4.86 -8.99 7.45
CA ASP A 54 -3.47 -8.66 7.75
C ASP A 54 -3.09 -7.26 7.29
N GLY A 55 -3.82 -6.72 6.31
CA GLY A 55 -3.55 -5.40 5.75
C GLY A 55 -4.62 -4.82 4.84
N VAL A 56 -4.53 -3.50 4.65
CA VAL A 56 -5.28 -2.75 3.64
C VAL A 56 -4.32 -2.21 2.59
N LEU A 57 -4.57 -2.53 1.32
CA LEU A 57 -3.78 -2.13 0.16
C LEU A 57 -4.60 -1.13 -0.66
N ILE A 58 -4.10 0.10 -0.83
CA ILE A 58 -4.80 1.15 -1.57
C ILE A 58 -3.98 1.57 -2.78
N THR A 59 -4.52 1.32 -3.98
CA THR A 59 -3.85 1.59 -5.25
C THR A 59 -4.17 2.96 -5.84
N GLY A 60 -4.19 3.99 -4.99
CA GLY A 60 -4.31 5.40 -5.40
C GLY A 60 -5.72 5.95 -5.46
N ASP A 61 -5.77 7.24 -5.77
CA ASP A 61 -6.95 8.10 -5.78
C ASP A 61 -7.71 8.04 -4.46
N ILE A 62 -6.97 8.29 -3.39
CA ILE A 62 -7.49 8.37 -2.02
C ILE A 62 -8.25 9.69 -1.85
N ALA A 63 -7.62 10.78 -2.29
CA ALA A 63 -8.16 12.12 -2.28
C ALA A 63 -8.87 12.45 -3.60
N PHE A 64 -9.77 13.43 -3.58
CA PHE A 64 -10.44 13.90 -4.80
C PHE A 64 -9.60 14.90 -5.60
N LYS A 65 -8.80 15.74 -4.94
CA LYS A 65 -7.97 16.79 -5.58
C LYS A 65 -6.64 17.04 -4.88
N GLY A 66 -6.24 16.14 -3.98
CA GLY A 66 -4.95 16.15 -3.29
C GLY A 66 -4.83 17.23 -2.22
N GLU A 67 -5.95 17.66 -1.61
CA GLU A 67 -5.95 18.70 -0.57
C GLU A 67 -5.78 18.10 0.84
N ALA A 68 -5.15 18.84 1.75
CA ALA A 68 -4.78 18.32 3.08
C ALA A 68 -5.97 17.83 3.92
N GLU A 69 -7.14 18.48 3.82
CA GLU A 69 -8.35 18.07 4.56
C GLU A 69 -8.90 16.71 4.08
N GLU A 70 -8.74 16.38 2.79
CA GLU A 70 -9.19 15.11 2.21
C GLU A 70 -8.43 13.93 2.86
N TYR A 71 -7.12 14.10 3.06
CA TYR A 71 -6.30 13.10 3.73
C TYR A 71 -6.59 12.97 5.23
N LYS A 72 -6.94 14.06 5.93
CA LYS A 72 -7.41 13.97 7.33
C LYS A 72 -8.69 13.14 7.42
N ALA A 73 -9.58 13.36 6.47
CA ALA A 73 -10.83 12.63 6.35
C ALA A 73 -10.54 11.13 6.02
N ALA A 74 -9.58 10.87 5.13
CA ALA A 74 -9.07 9.53 4.83
C ALA A 74 -8.52 8.81 6.06
N THR A 75 -7.63 9.44 6.84
CA THR A 75 -7.08 8.86 8.08
C THR A 75 -8.19 8.49 9.06
N LYS A 76 -9.21 9.35 9.23
CA LYS A 76 -10.35 9.06 10.11
C LYS A 76 -11.13 7.83 9.64
N TRP A 77 -11.46 7.77 8.34
CA TRP A 77 -12.21 6.63 7.79
C TRP A 77 -11.40 5.33 7.82
N LEU A 78 -10.10 5.38 7.49
CA LEU A 78 -9.23 4.21 7.50
C LEU A 78 -9.08 3.59 8.90
N LYS A 79 -9.12 4.39 9.97
CA LYS A 79 -9.19 3.84 11.34
C LYS A 79 -10.46 3.04 11.57
N THR A 80 -11.61 3.57 11.15
CA THR A 80 -12.89 2.87 11.24
C THR A 80 -12.85 1.57 10.44
N LEU A 81 -12.31 1.61 9.22
CA LEU A 81 -12.10 0.43 8.38
C LEU A 81 -11.22 -0.61 9.06
N CYS A 82 -10.03 -0.22 9.54
CA CYS A 82 -9.11 -1.14 10.21
C CYS A 82 -9.73 -1.76 11.46
N ASN A 83 -10.45 -0.98 12.27
CA ASN A 83 -11.17 -1.48 13.45
C ASN A 83 -12.20 -2.54 13.06
N LYS A 84 -13.00 -2.28 12.02
CA LYS A 84 -14.03 -3.22 11.55
C LYS A 84 -13.41 -4.48 10.96
N ALA A 85 -12.32 -4.33 10.20
CA ALA A 85 -11.58 -5.42 9.58
C ALA A 85 -10.66 -6.17 10.55
N LYS A 86 -10.57 -5.75 11.82
CA LYS A 86 -9.63 -6.26 12.84
C LYS A 86 -8.16 -6.19 12.40
N CYS A 87 -7.82 -5.18 11.60
CA CYS A 87 -6.47 -4.92 11.10
C CYS A 87 -5.72 -3.92 11.99
N ARG A 88 -4.40 -4.05 12.08
CA ARG A 88 -3.56 -3.00 12.69
C ARG A 88 -3.67 -1.73 11.87
N HIS A 89 -3.76 -0.58 12.53
CA HIS A 89 -3.87 0.70 11.83
C HIS A 89 -2.61 1.05 11.05
N SER A 90 -1.45 0.56 11.46
CA SER A 90 -0.17 0.73 10.77
C SER A 90 -0.02 -0.15 9.52
N HIS A 91 -0.86 -1.19 9.36
CA HIS A 91 -0.86 -2.13 8.24
C HIS A 91 -1.78 -1.66 7.11
N VAL A 92 -1.64 -0.39 6.75
CA VAL A 92 -2.18 0.17 5.50
C VAL A 92 -1.01 0.47 4.60
N TRP A 93 -1.10 0.12 3.32
CA TRP A 93 -0.10 0.45 2.31
C TRP A 93 -0.75 1.18 1.16
N VAL A 94 -0.16 2.31 0.78
CA VAL A 94 -0.76 3.27 -0.16
C VAL A 94 0.23 3.64 -1.26
N VAL A 95 -0.28 3.82 -2.48
CA VAL A 95 0.43 4.50 -3.58
C VAL A 95 -0.42 5.67 -4.06
N PRO A 96 0.17 6.75 -4.59
CA PRO A 96 -0.61 7.88 -5.08
C PRO A 96 -1.22 7.57 -6.46
N GLY A 97 -2.42 8.08 -6.69
CA GLY A 97 -3.04 8.20 -8.00
C GLY A 97 -3.03 9.63 -8.54
N ASN A 98 -3.63 9.85 -9.71
CA ASN A 98 -3.63 11.16 -10.37
C ASN A 98 -4.55 12.19 -9.69
N HIS A 99 -5.46 11.78 -8.81
CA HIS A 99 -6.24 12.69 -7.96
C HIS A 99 -5.56 12.98 -6.61
N ASP A 100 -4.53 12.22 -6.25
CA ASP A 100 -3.76 12.45 -5.02
C ASP A 100 -2.76 13.61 -5.14
N VAL A 101 -2.46 14.05 -6.36
CA VAL A 101 -1.65 15.26 -6.61
C VAL A 101 -2.48 16.52 -6.37
N CYS A 102 -1.91 17.49 -5.66
CA CYS A 102 -2.51 18.79 -5.45
C CYS A 102 -2.56 19.58 -6.75
N GLN A 103 -3.71 19.53 -7.43
CA GLN A 103 -3.95 20.16 -8.74
C GLN A 103 -3.70 21.68 -8.71
N SER A 104 -3.99 22.33 -7.58
CA SER A 104 -3.81 23.77 -7.42
C SER A 104 -2.31 24.16 -7.38
N SER A 105 -1.46 23.33 -6.76
CA SER A 105 0.00 23.49 -6.72
C SER A 105 0.64 23.38 -8.10
N ILE A 106 0.12 22.51 -8.96
CA ILE A 106 0.58 22.34 -10.34
C ILE A 106 0.16 23.54 -11.19
N LYS A 107 -1.12 23.93 -11.16
CA LYS A 107 -1.65 25.05 -11.98
C LYS A 107 -0.95 26.38 -11.70
N LYS A 108 -0.50 26.59 -10.46
CA LYS A 108 0.18 27.82 -10.03
C LYS A 108 1.70 27.83 -10.29
N SER A 109 2.29 26.73 -10.75
CA SER A 109 3.74 26.63 -10.96
C SER A 109 4.11 26.25 -12.38
N VAL A 110 4.67 27.24 -13.09
CA VAL A 110 5.27 27.04 -14.41
C VAL A 110 6.45 26.06 -14.34
N ILE A 111 7.16 26.00 -13.21
CA ILE A 111 8.29 25.09 -13.02
C ILE A 111 7.81 23.63 -13.07
N ILE A 112 6.80 23.28 -12.28
CA ILE A 112 6.22 21.92 -12.28
C ILE A 112 5.71 21.57 -13.68
N GLN A 113 4.93 22.47 -14.29
CA GLN A 113 4.39 22.25 -15.63
C GLN A 113 5.50 22.04 -16.67
N SER A 114 6.60 22.78 -16.58
CA SER A 114 7.76 22.62 -17.46
C SER A 114 8.46 21.27 -17.26
N LEU A 115 8.61 20.82 -16.01
CA LEU A 115 9.19 19.51 -15.69
C LEU A 115 8.33 18.36 -16.26
N HIS A 116 7.01 18.39 -16.05
CA HIS A 116 6.09 17.39 -16.60
C HIS A 116 6.16 17.36 -18.14
N ASN A 117 6.10 18.53 -18.77
CA ASN A 117 6.21 18.68 -20.22
C ASN A 117 7.54 18.16 -20.75
N THR A 118 8.64 18.41 -20.05
CA THR A 118 9.97 17.92 -20.43
C THR A 118 9.95 16.41 -20.49
N VAL A 119 9.52 15.74 -19.42
CA VAL A 119 9.43 14.26 -19.36
C VAL A 119 8.58 13.71 -20.50
N ARG A 120 7.37 14.27 -20.72
CA ARG A 120 6.42 13.83 -21.76
C ARG A 120 6.95 14.02 -23.18
N LYS A 121 7.69 15.10 -23.45
CA LYS A 121 8.09 15.50 -24.81
C LYS A 121 9.49 15.03 -25.22
N THR A 122 10.25 14.40 -24.32
CA THR A 122 11.61 13.92 -24.62
C THR A 122 11.67 12.82 -25.69
N GLY A 123 10.57 12.08 -25.92
CA GLY A 123 10.58 10.84 -26.70
C GLY A 123 11.31 9.67 -26.00
N GLN A 124 11.90 9.92 -24.83
CA GLN A 124 12.59 8.95 -23.97
C GLN A 124 12.13 9.19 -22.53
N PRO A 125 10.86 8.90 -22.20
CA PRO A 125 10.22 9.34 -20.95
C PRO A 125 10.95 8.85 -19.70
N GLN A 126 11.50 7.62 -19.72
CA GLN A 126 12.26 7.09 -18.58
C GLN A 126 13.55 7.87 -18.31
N GLU A 127 14.31 8.17 -19.35
CA GLU A 127 15.57 8.91 -19.25
C GLU A 127 15.30 10.37 -18.90
N GLY A 128 14.24 10.95 -19.46
CA GLY A 128 13.73 12.26 -19.08
C GLY A 128 13.39 12.33 -17.59
N LEU A 129 12.61 11.39 -17.08
CA LEU A 129 12.27 11.30 -15.66
C LEU A 129 13.51 11.10 -14.79
N ARG A 130 14.40 10.17 -15.18
CA ARG A 130 15.65 9.89 -14.46
C ARG A 130 16.52 11.12 -14.34
N THR A 131 16.63 11.91 -15.42
CA THR A 131 17.40 13.15 -15.45
C THR A 131 16.83 14.17 -14.47
N GLN A 132 15.51 14.37 -14.44
CA GLN A 132 14.89 15.30 -13.50
C GLN A 132 15.03 14.83 -12.03
N LEU A 133 14.90 13.53 -11.78
CA LEU A 133 15.06 12.98 -10.43
C LEU A 133 16.52 13.00 -9.94
N ALA A 134 17.51 13.04 -10.84
CA ALA A 134 18.91 13.13 -10.49
C ALA A 134 19.32 14.55 -10.03
N ASP A 135 18.59 15.58 -10.44
CA ASP A 135 18.78 16.95 -9.95
C ASP A 135 17.95 17.18 -8.66
N PRO A 136 18.57 17.51 -7.51
CA PRO A 136 17.84 17.65 -6.26
C PRO A 136 16.77 18.76 -6.26
N ALA A 137 16.93 19.82 -7.07
CA ALA A 137 15.95 20.89 -7.14
C ALA A 137 14.74 20.48 -7.99
N ALA A 138 14.97 19.88 -9.15
CA ALA A 138 13.90 19.35 -10.00
C ALA A 138 13.15 18.20 -9.32
N ALA A 139 13.85 17.28 -8.63
CA ALA A 139 13.23 16.19 -7.89
C ALA A 139 12.29 16.70 -6.77
N ARG A 140 12.70 17.76 -6.04
CA ARG A 140 11.83 18.40 -5.04
C ARG A 140 10.58 19.01 -5.67
N GLU A 141 10.72 19.70 -6.80
CA GLU A 141 9.58 20.31 -7.49
C GLU A 141 8.61 19.28 -8.08
N LEU A 142 9.10 18.17 -8.65
CA LEU A 142 8.26 17.05 -9.11
C LEU A 142 7.40 16.48 -7.98
N LEU A 143 7.95 16.38 -6.79
CA LEU A 143 7.25 15.83 -5.62
C LEU A 143 6.39 16.88 -4.88
N ARG A 144 6.50 18.17 -5.23
CA ARG A 144 5.81 19.26 -4.52
C ARG A 144 4.29 19.14 -4.58
N SER A 145 3.74 18.63 -5.69
CA SER A 145 2.30 18.37 -5.81
C SER A 145 1.82 17.23 -4.91
N LEU A 146 2.72 16.36 -4.44
CA LEU A 146 2.43 15.23 -3.57
C LEU A 146 2.72 15.53 -2.09
N GLU A 147 3.02 16.77 -1.69
CA GLU A 147 3.35 17.08 -0.27
C GLU A 147 2.23 16.68 0.71
N ASN A 148 0.97 16.96 0.36
CA ASN A 148 -0.18 16.57 1.18
C ASN A 148 -0.31 15.05 1.25
N TYR A 149 -0.20 14.36 0.11
CA TYR A 149 -0.18 12.90 0.03
C TYR A 149 0.94 12.31 0.89
N ASN A 150 2.17 12.81 0.76
CA ASN A 150 3.34 12.30 1.46
C ASN A 150 3.23 12.51 2.98
N THR A 151 2.65 13.63 3.42
CA THR A 151 2.37 13.87 4.84
C THR A 151 1.41 12.83 5.41
N PHE A 152 0.41 12.43 4.63
CA PHE A 152 -0.51 11.34 4.98
C PHE A 152 0.15 9.96 4.91
N ALA A 153 0.87 9.67 3.83
CA ALA A 153 1.52 8.40 3.57
C ALA A 153 2.68 8.13 4.55
N ASP A 154 3.24 9.17 5.18
CA ASP A 154 4.23 9.06 6.26
C ASP A 154 3.68 8.23 7.44
N LEU A 155 2.38 8.31 7.76
CA LEU A 155 1.74 7.46 8.80
C LEU A 155 1.99 5.97 8.55
N TYR A 156 2.06 5.61 7.27
CA TYR A 156 2.12 4.26 6.76
C TYR A 156 3.49 3.92 6.15
N ARG A 157 4.50 4.79 6.31
CA ARG A 157 5.83 4.63 5.67
C ARG A 157 5.74 4.39 4.15
N CYS A 158 4.78 5.03 3.51
CA CYS A 158 4.48 4.88 2.08
C CYS A 158 4.76 6.18 1.29
N ARG A 159 5.54 7.09 1.87
CA ARG A 159 5.90 8.36 1.23
C ARG A 159 6.75 8.11 -0.02
N SER A 160 6.66 9.00 -0.99
CA SER A 160 7.69 9.20 -2.00
C SER A 160 8.63 10.33 -1.58
N SER A 161 9.92 10.17 -1.85
CA SER A 161 10.94 11.19 -1.59
C SER A 161 11.90 11.30 -2.79
N PRO A 162 12.71 12.37 -2.89
CA PRO A 162 13.69 12.49 -3.96
C PRO A 162 14.67 11.31 -4.05
N ASN A 163 14.99 10.70 -2.90
CA ASN A 163 15.94 9.58 -2.83
C ASN A 163 15.26 8.21 -3.01
N GLU A 164 13.97 8.13 -2.70
CA GLU A 164 13.19 6.91 -2.69
C GLU A 164 11.78 7.23 -3.17
N VAL A 165 11.60 7.17 -4.49
CA VAL A 165 10.34 7.49 -5.17
C VAL A 165 9.33 6.36 -4.99
N ALA A 166 9.79 5.11 -5.11
CA ALA A 166 9.03 3.90 -4.80
C ALA A 166 9.47 3.37 -3.44
N TRP A 167 8.53 2.92 -2.62
CA TRP A 167 8.82 2.36 -1.31
C TRP A 167 8.75 0.82 -1.35
N SER A 168 9.40 0.17 -0.38
CA SER A 168 9.19 -1.26 -0.10
C SER A 168 8.76 -1.49 1.34
N SER A 169 8.02 -2.56 1.63
CA SER A 169 7.66 -2.92 3.01
C SER A 169 8.86 -3.36 3.88
N ARG A 170 10.08 -3.37 3.33
CA ARG A 170 11.31 -3.51 4.10
C ARG A 170 11.98 -2.16 4.28
N VAL A 171 12.28 -1.83 5.54
CA VAL A 171 13.07 -0.65 5.88
C VAL A 171 14.55 -0.99 5.81
N THR A 172 15.31 -0.24 5.01
CA THR A 172 16.78 -0.27 5.05
C THR A 172 17.24 0.88 5.94
N LEU A 173 17.63 0.60 7.19
CA LEU A 173 18.27 1.62 8.03
C LEU A 173 19.75 1.76 7.60
N ASN A 174 20.19 3.00 7.37
CA ASN A 174 21.59 3.36 7.12
C ASN A 174 22.30 2.66 5.94
N GLY A 175 21.56 2.16 4.95
CA GLY A 175 22.14 1.45 3.80
C GLY A 175 22.70 0.07 4.12
N GLU A 176 22.65 -0.37 5.38
CA GLU A 176 23.08 -1.70 5.80
C GLU A 176 21.92 -2.70 5.70
N GLY A 177 21.77 -3.29 4.51
CA GLY A 177 21.06 -4.54 4.31
C GLY A 177 19.61 -4.59 4.79
N ASP A 178 18.99 -5.73 4.57
CA ASP A 178 17.60 -5.98 4.93
C ASP A 178 17.50 -6.46 6.40
N SER A 179 17.87 -5.56 7.32
CA SER A 179 18.22 -5.92 8.70
C SER A 179 17.02 -6.05 9.65
N SER A 180 15.85 -5.53 9.27
CA SER A 180 14.60 -5.68 10.04
C SER A 180 14.05 -7.11 9.93
N PRO A 181 13.12 -7.56 10.79
CA PRO A 181 12.35 -8.77 10.52
C PRO A 181 11.34 -8.54 9.38
N ALA A 182 10.93 -9.61 8.70
CA ALA A 182 9.87 -9.54 7.70
C ALA A 182 8.53 -9.16 8.35
N GLU A 183 7.84 -8.16 7.78
CA GLU A 183 6.54 -7.69 8.31
C GLU A 183 5.39 -8.63 7.95
N LEU A 184 5.45 -9.25 6.76
CA LEU A 184 4.44 -10.14 6.22
C LEU A 184 5.08 -11.50 5.90
N VAL A 185 4.69 -12.52 6.66
CA VAL A 185 5.26 -13.86 6.58
C VAL A 185 4.19 -14.84 6.11
N LEU A 186 4.49 -15.57 5.05
CA LEU A 186 3.64 -16.62 4.50
C LEU A 186 3.74 -17.90 5.35
N ASN A 187 2.82 -18.84 5.16
CA ASN A 187 2.69 -20.07 5.96
C ASN A 187 3.85 -21.07 5.84
N ASP A 188 4.76 -20.90 4.88
CA ASP A 188 6.02 -21.67 4.82
C ASP A 188 7.16 -20.95 5.56
N GLY A 189 6.96 -19.70 5.99
CA GLY A 189 7.96 -18.84 6.63
C GLY A 189 8.66 -17.87 5.66
N SER A 190 8.31 -17.90 4.38
CA SER A 190 8.85 -16.97 3.39
C SER A 190 8.21 -15.58 3.53
N GLU A 191 8.87 -14.56 3.00
CA GLU A 191 8.38 -13.18 3.07
C GLU A 191 7.47 -12.84 1.89
N LEU A 192 6.34 -12.18 2.17
CA LEU A 192 5.63 -11.40 1.17
C LEU A 192 6.16 -9.95 1.22
N ARG A 193 6.83 -9.51 0.16
CA ARG A 193 7.37 -8.15 0.08
C ARG A 193 6.49 -7.28 -0.80
N LEU A 194 6.06 -6.15 -0.25
CA LEU A 194 5.28 -5.16 -0.96
C LEU A 194 6.19 -4.09 -1.54
N TYR A 195 5.88 -3.63 -2.75
CA TYR A 195 6.49 -2.48 -3.39
C TYR A 195 5.41 -1.51 -3.86
N GLY A 196 5.51 -0.24 -3.45
CA GLY A 196 4.62 0.81 -3.92
C GLY A 196 5.30 1.66 -4.99
N LEU A 197 4.79 1.57 -6.21
CA LEU A 197 5.29 2.33 -7.36
C LEU A 197 4.51 3.63 -7.50
N ASN A 198 5.22 4.75 -7.64
CA ASN A 198 4.63 6.05 -7.88
C ASN A 198 4.55 6.32 -9.39
N SER A 199 3.36 6.10 -9.95
CA SER A 199 3.02 6.46 -11.34
C SER A 199 2.39 7.84 -11.46
N ALA A 200 2.26 8.60 -10.37
CA ALA A 200 1.59 9.89 -10.32
C ALA A 200 2.55 11.10 -10.38
N LEU A 201 3.87 10.87 -10.49
CA LEU A 201 4.90 11.91 -10.44
C LEU A 201 4.71 13.06 -11.44
N ILE A 202 4.12 12.76 -12.60
CA ILE A 202 3.86 13.76 -13.63
C ILE A 202 2.37 13.97 -13.87
N SER A 203 1.50 13.43 -13.02
CA SER A 203 0.06 13.62 -13.11
C SER A 203 -0.31 15.09 -12.91
N GLY A 204 -1.40 15.52 -13.53
CA GLY A 204 -1.87 16.90 -13.46
C GLY A 204 -3.05 17.21 -14.38
N PRO A 205 -3.35 18.49 -14.61
CA PRO A 205 -4.54 18.92 -15.35
C PRO A 205 -4.61 18.46 -16.82
N GLU A 206 -3.48 18.05 -17.38
CA GLU A 206 -3.33 17.57 -18.76
C GLU A 206 -3.64 16.07 -18.91
N ASP A 207 -4.00 15.37 -17.83
CA ASP A 207 -4.25 13.92 -17.85
C ASP A 207 -5.58 13.52 -18.55
N LYS A 208 -6.12 14.41 -19.39
CA LYS A 208 -7.46 14.31 -20.00
C LYS A 208 -7.49 13.60 -21.35
N ASP A 209 -6.33 13.28 -21.92
CA ASP A 209 -6.23 12.63 -23.23
C ASP A 209 -6.51 11.13 -23.11
N VAL A 210 -7.80 10.79 -22.99
CA VAL A 210 -8.29 9.41 -22.99
C VAL A 210 -7.74 8.67 -24.22
N GLY A 211 -7.00 7.58 -23.97
CA GLY A 211 -6.50 6.69 -25.01
C GLY A 211 -5.05 6.93 -25.47
N LYS A 212 -4.28 7.79 -24.78
CA LYS A 212 -2.82 7.87 -24.98
C LYS A 212 -2.09 7.76 -23.64
N PRO A 213 -1.07 6.89 -23.53
CA PRO A 213 -0.23 6.83 -22.33
C PRO A 213 0.45 8.18 -22.11
N ASN A 214 0.34 8.72 -20.88
CA ASN A 214 0.83 10.05 -20.54
C ASN A 214 1.50 10.13 -19.15
N GLN A 215 1.56 9.00 -18.45
CA GLN A 215 2.28 8.83 -17.19
C GLN A 215 3.59 8.07 -17.42
N VAL A 216 4.44 8.01 -16.40
CA VAL A 216 5.71 7.28 -16.44
C VAL A 216 6.04 6.76 -15.05
N VAL A 217 6.60 5.55 -14.97
CA VAL A 217 7.11 4.99 -13.70
C VAL A 217 8.64 5.09 -13.70
N GLY A 218 9.29 4.68 -14.77
CA GLY A 218 10.74 4.58 -14.89
C GLY A 218 11.28 3.30 -14.25
N LEU A 219 12.19 2.63 -14.96
CA LEU A 219 12.68 1.30 -14.58
C LEU A 219 13.35 1.22 -13.21
N ARG A 220 13.85 2.34 -12.66
CA ARG A 220 14.43 2.36 -11.30
C ARG A 220 13.42 1.98 -10.21
N GLN A 221 12.14 2.27 -10.41
CA GLN A 221 11.10 1.94 -9.42
C GLN A 221 10.77 0.45 -9.40
N VAL A 222 10.99 -0.27 -10.50
CA VAL A 222 10.63 -1.68 -10.62
C VAL A 222 11.79 -2.63 -10.33
N GLN A 223 12.98 -2.15 -9.95
CA GLN A 223 14.13 -3.00 -9.62
C GLN A 223 13.92 -3.76 -8.29
N LEU A 224 13.07 -4.78 -8.32
CA LEU A 224 12.69 -5.56 -7.14
C LEU A 224 13.85 -6.45 -6.69
N ARG A 225 14.00 -6.63 -5.37
CA ARG A 225 14.95 -7.61 -4.84
C ARG A 225 14.34 -9.00 -4.95
N GLU A 226 15.13 -9.93 -5.46
CA GLU A 226 14.71 -11.33 -5.62
C GLU A 226 15.47 -12.25 -4.70
N HIS A 227 14.75 -13.21 -4.15
CA HIS A 227 15.28 -14.33 -3.39
C HIS A 227 14.20 -15.44 -3.40
N PRO A 228 14.56 -16.73 -3.42
CA PRO A 228 13.55 -17.80 -3.41
C PRO A 228 12.57 -17.73 -2.22
N GLY A 229 13.05 -17.19 -1.09
CA GLY A 229 12.25 -16.93 0.12
C GLY A 229 11.48 -15.62 0.14
N ILE A 230 11.37 -14.91 -0.99
CA ILE A 230 10.61 -13.67 -1.12
C ILE A 230 9.60 -13.84 -2.26
N VAL A 231 8.34 -13.49 -1.99
CA VAL A 231 7.30 -13.31 -2.98
C VAL A 231 7.03 -11.82 -3.11
N ASN A 232 7.25 -11.25 -4.30
CA ASN A 232 7.05 -9.83 -4.53
C ASN A 232 5.61 -9.53 -4.98
N MET A 233 5.01 -8.51 -4.35
CA MET A 233 3.74 -7.89 -4.74
C MET A 233 3.94 -6.41 -5.01
N THR A 234 3.43 -5.89 -6.13
CA THR A 234 3.50 -4.47 -6.47
C THR A 234 2.13 -3.80 -6.41
N LEU A 235 2.11 -2.57 -5.89
CA LEU A 235 0.98 -1.65 -5.95
C LEU A 235 1.36 -0.50 -6.89
N CYS A 236 0.49 -0.15 -7.83
CA CYS A 236 0.65 1.01 -8.70
C CYS A 236 -0.73 1.54 -9.07
N HIS A 237 -0.93 2.85 -9.16
CA HIS A 237 -2.26 3.35 -9.54
C HIS A 237 -2.58 3.11 -11.01
N HIS A 238 -1.75 3.67 -11.91
CA HIS A 238 -1.94 3.56 -13.35
C HIS A 238 -1.53 2.18 -13.90
N PRO A 239 -2.40 1.48 -14.65
CA PRO A 239 -2.04 0.27 -15.40
C PRO A 239 -1.07 0.56 -16.56
N PHE A 240 -0.45 -0.49 -17.10
CA PHE A 240 0.61 -0.39 -18.11
C PHE A 240 0.26 0.45 -19.35
N ASP A 241 -0.96 0.35 -19.87
CA ASP A 241 -1.41 1.09 -21.06
C ASP A 241 -1.63 2.60 -20.82
N TRP A 242 -1.48 3.06 -19.58
CA TRP A 242 -1.42 4.49 -19.23
C TRP A 242 0.01 5.02 -19.12
N LEU A 243 1.00 4.13 -19.13
CA LEU A 243 2.41 4.45 -18.97
C LEU A 243 3.09 4.58 -20.34
N MET A 244 3.82 5.66 -20.55
CA MET A 244 4.63 5.86 -21.76
C MET A 244 5.77 4.85 -21.86
N ASP A 245 6.15 4.26 -20.73
CA ASP A 245 7.10 3.16 -20.57
C ASP A 245 6.43 1.83 -20.17
N GLY A 246 5.16 1.67 -20.53
CA GLY A 246 4.31 0.56 -20.09
C GLY A 246 4.84 -0.82 -20.47
N ASP A 247 5.35 -1.00 -21.68
CA ASP A 247 5.88 -2.29 -22.15
C ASP A 247 7.09 -2.73 -21.31
N ASP A 248 8.09 -1.85 -21.16
CA ASP A 248 9.31 -2.16 -20.37
C ASP A 248 8.97 -2.44 -18.89
N VAL A 249 8.04 -1.67 -18.32
CA VAL A 249 7.58 -1.84 -16.94
C VAL A 249 6.81 -3.16 -16.79
N GLN A 250 5.94 -3.49 -17.75
CA GLN A 250 5.17 -4.73 -17.76
C GLN A 250 6.07 -5.96 -17.85
N ASP A 251 7.00 -5.98 -18.80
CA ASP A 251 7.93 -7.09 -19.01
C ASP A 251 8.75 -7.36 -17.74
N TYR A 252 9.26 -6.30 -17.10
CA TYR A 252 9.98 -6.44 -15.84
C TYR A 252 9.08 -6.99 -14.73
N LEU A 253 7.90 -6.43 -14.52
CA LEU A 253 7.04 -6.85 -13.41
C LEU A 253 6.46 -8.26 -13.60
N LEU A 254 6.18 -8.70 -14.82
CA LEU A 254 5.76 -10.08 -15.09
C LEU A 254 6.87 -11.09 -14.78
N ALA A 255 8.14 -10.73 -15.00
CA ALA A 255 9.26 -11.58 -14.64
C ALA A 255 9.50 -11.65 -13.12
N HIS A 256 9.32 -10.54 -12.40
CA HIS A 256 9.87 -10.36 -11.05
C HIS A 256 8.83 -10.21 -9.92
N ALA A 257 7.55 -9.98 -10.24
CA ALA A 257 6.46 -9.86 -9.27
C ALA A 257 5.35 -10.88 -9.54
N ARG A 258 4.96 -11.61 -8.49
CA ARG A 258 3.89 -12.63 -8.59
C ARG A 258 2.50 -12.02 -8.52
N ILE A 259 2.36 -10.87 -7.87
CA ILE A 259 1.08 -10.18 -7.73
C ILE A 259 1.26 -8.70 -8.06
N GLN A 260 0.38 -8.17 -8.90
CA GLN A 260 0.41 -6.79 -9.35
C GLN A 260 -0.99 -6.18 -9.21
N LEU A 261 -1.10 -5.12 -8.41
CA LEU A 261 -2.35 -4.48 -8.05
C LEU A 261 -2.43 -3.08 -8.67
N PHE A 262 -3.55 -2.80 -9.33
CA PHE A 262 -3.80 -1.55 -10.06
C PHE A 262 -5.13 -0.90 -9.72
N GLY A 263 -5.23 0.41 -9.96
CA GLY A 263 -6.42 1.26 -9.82
C GLY A 263 -6.86 1.90 -11.14
N HIS A 264 -7.34 3.14 -11.06
CA HIS A 264 -7.50 4.13 -12.13
C HIS A 264 -8.60 3.87 -13.17
N LYS A 265 -8.69 2.65 -13.70
CA LYS A 265 -9.62 2.32 -14.79
C LYS A 265 -11.06 2.08 -14.34
N HIS A 266 -11.31 2.07 -13.03
CA HIS A 266 -12.58 1.68 -12.40
C HIS A 266 -13.07 0.26 -12.78
N ARG A 267 -12.22 -0.54 -13.44
CA ARG A 267 -12.53 -1.90 -13.90
C ARG A 267 -11.93 -2.93 -12.96
N GLN A 268 -12.80 -3.58 -12.19
CA GLN A 268 -12.42 -4.73 -11.39
C GLN A 268 -12.21 -5.96 -12.27
N ARG A 269 -10.99 -6.51 -12.24
CA ARG A 269 -10.64 -7.75 -12.94
C ARG A 269 -9.36 -8.36 -12.41
N ALA A 270 -9.43 -9.59 -11.93
CA ALA A 270 -8.26 -10.43 -11.68
C ALA A 270 -7.95 -11.34 -12.89
N ARG A 271 -6.69 -11.46 -13.29
CA ARG A 271 -6.24 -12.39 -14.35
C ARG A 271 -4.86 -12.96 -14.03
N LYS A 272 -4.66 -14.22 -14.42
CA LYS A 272 -3.31 -14.76 -14.58
C LYS A 272 -2.76 -14.30 -15.93
N ILE A 273 -1.62 -13.63 -15.93
CA ILE A 273 -0.83 -13.31 -17.12
C ILE A 273 0.52 -13.97 -16.89
N GLU A 274 0.89 -14.91 -17.76
CA GLU A 274 2.05 -15.77 -17.56
C GLU A 274 2.05 -16.42 -16.17
N ASN A 275 3.05 -16.13 -15.33
CA ASN A 275 3.14 -16.63 -13.96
C ASN A 275 2.95 -15.53 -12.90
N SER A 276 2.07 -14.56 -13.22
CA SER A 276 1.70 -13.46 -12.33
C SER A 276 0.20 -13.25 -12.28
N LEU A 277 -0.30 -12.85 -11.11
CA LEU A 277 -1.66 -12.38 -10.90
C LEU A 277 -1.70 -10.86 -11.07
N VAL A 278 -2.50 -10.38 -12.01
CA VAL A 278 -2.76 -8.95 -12.24
C VAL A 278 -4.20 -8.63 -11.85
N VAL A 279 -4.38 -7.68 -10.94
CA VAL A 279 -5.70 -7.31 -10.39
C VAL A 279 -5.94 -5.81 -10.55
N GLY A 280 -6.99 -5.44 -11.28
CA GLY A 280 -7.59 -4.11 -11.20
C GLY A 280 -8.58 -4.06 -10.04
N ALA A 281 -8.50 -3.04 -9.19
CA ALA A 281 -9.34 -2.86 -8.01
C ALA A 281 -10.83 -2.69 -8.34
N GLY A 282 -11.12 -2.00 -9.45
CA GLY A 282 -12.37 -1.26 -9.58
C GLY A 282 -12.25 0.11 -8.90
N ALA A 283 -13.37 0.79 -8.67
CA ALA A 283 -13.42 2.00 -7.87
C ALA A 283 -14.35 1.81 -6.69
N LEU A 284 -13.95 2.28 -5.51
CA LEU A 284 -14.85 2.30 -4.36
C LEU A 284 -15.92 3.37 -4.56
N HIS A 285 -15.56 4.55 -5.05
CA HIS A 285 -16.52 5.62 -5.38
C HIS A 285 -16.38 6.02 -6.86
N PRO A 286 -16.87 5.21 -7.80
CA PRO A 286 -16.89 5.60 -9.20
C PRO A 286 -17.73 6.87 -9.40
N ASN A 287 -17.40 7.66 -10.42
CA ASN A 287 -18.16 8.88 -10.70
C ASN A 287 -19.60 8.50 -11.07
N ARG A 288 -20.58 9.09 -10.38
CA ARG A 288 -22.02 8.83 -10.57
C ARG A 288 -22.54 9.13 -11.99
N GLN A 289 -21.77 9.85 -12.79
CA GLN A 289 -22.10 10.14 -14.20
C GLN A 289 -21.58 9.07 -15.17
N GLU A 290 -20.77 8.12 -14.71
CA GLU A 290 -20.31 6.99 -15.54
C GLU A 290 -21.49 6.06 -15.85
N SER A 291 -21.56 5.59 -17.11
CA SER A 291 -22.65 4.73 -17.58
C SER A 291 -22.72 3.37 -16.89
N ASP A 292 -21.60 2.91 -16.34
CA ASP A 292 -21.41 1.64 -15.63
C ASP A 292 -21.03 1.87 -14.16
N TRP A 293 -21.62 2.89 -13.54
CA TRP A 293 -21.48 3.16 -12.11
C TRP A 293 -21.74 1.88 -11.29
N GLU A 294 -20.68 1.35 -10.69
CA GLU A 294 -20.72 0.14 -9.88
C GLU A 294 -19.56 0.22 -8.88
N PRO A 295 -19.81 0.57 -7.61
CA PRO A 295 -18.81 0.49 -6.55
C PRO A 295 -18.24 -0.93 -6.39
N ARG A 296 -16.93 -1.04 -6.13
CA ARG A 296 -16.22 -2.33 -6.05
C ARG A 296 -15.08 -2.29 -5.04
N TYR A 297 -14.75 -3.46 -4.52
CA TYR A 297 -13.48 -3.70 -3.81
C TYR A 297 -13.10 -5.18 -3.90
N ASN A 298 -11.87 -5.52 -3.52
CA ASN A 298 -11.44 -6.92 -3.47
C ASN A 298 -11.02 -7.35 -2.07
N VAL A 299 -11.18 -8.64 -1.78
CA VAL A 299 -10.41 -9.33 -0.73
C VAL A 299 -9.47 -10.33 -1.40
N ILE A 300 -8.20 -10.31 -1.04
CA ILE A 300 -7.16 -11.17 -1.60
C ILE A 300 -6.62 -12.05 -0.48
N GLN A 301 -6.72 -13.37 -0.63
CA GLN A 301 -6.14 -14.33 0.30
C GLN A 301 -4.98 -15.06 -0.34
N LEU A 302 -3.86 -15.18 0.37
CA LEU A 302 -2.63 -15.77 -0.11
C LEU A 302 -2.19 -16.90 0.80
N ARG A 303 -1.81 -18.04 0.21
CA ARG A 303 -1.07 -19.10 0.91
C ARG A 303 -0.10 -19.82 0.00
N ILE A 304 0.93 -20.36 0.59
CA ILE A 304 1.81 -21.34 -0.03
C ILE A 304 1.25 -22.74 0.18
N PHE A 305 1.36 -23.57 -0.85
CA PHE A 305 1.12 -24.99 -0.74
C PHE A 305 2.10 -25.75 -1.63
N HIS A 306 2.21 -27.05 -1.39
CA HIS A 306 3.12 -27.95 -2.10
C HIS A 306 2.28 -29.07 -2.73
N GLU A 307 2.36 -29.18 -4.05
CA GLU A 307 1.90 -30.36 -4.80
C GLU A 307 3.16 -31.13 -5.22
N ASP A 308 3.77 -30.73 -6.35
CA ASP A 308 5.10 -31.20 -6.80
C ASP A 308 6.20 -30.15 -6.57
N ASN A 309 5.83 -28.88 -6.74
CA ASN A 309 6.68 -27.71 -6.54
C ASN A 309 5.98 -26.76 -5.56
N ARG A 310 6.76 -25.83 -4.99
CA ARG A 310 6.25 -24.74 -4.17
C ARG A 310 5.37 -23.81 -5.01
N LYS A 311 4.15 -23.55 -4.57
CA LYS A 311 3.16 -22.74 -5.30
C LYS A 311 2.51 -21.70 -4.40
N LEU A 312 2.18 -20.54 -4.97
CA LEU A 312 1.33 -19.52 -4.36
C LEU A 312 -0.11 -19.70 -4.84
N GLU A 313 -1.03 -19.95 -3.92
CA GLU A 313 -2.46 -19.83 -4.17
C GLU A 313 -2.91 -18.42 -3.80
N ALA A 314 -3.58 -17.75 -4.74
CA ALA A 314 -4.31 -16.52 -4.49
C ALA A 314 -5.81 -16.76 -4.72
N LEU A 315 -6.63 -16.40 -3.74
CA LEU A 315 -8.08 -16.33 -3.87
C LEU A 315 -8.49 -14.86 -3.92
N VAL A 316 -9.14 -14.44 -4.99
CA VAL A 316 -9.62 -13.06 -5.16
C VAL A 316 -11.15 -13.03 -5.09
N TYR A 317 -11.65 -12.42 -4.03
CA TYR A 317 -13.07 -12.16 -3.81
C TYR A 317 -13.39 -10.79 -4.40
N GLU A 318 -13.82 -10.76 -5.65
CA GLU A 318 -14.28 -9.54 -6.34
C GLU A 318 -15.67 -9.15 -5.82
N ARG A 319 -15.74 -8.12 -4.95
CA ARG A 319 -16.99 -7.60 -4.38
C ARG A 319 -17.50 -6.45 -5.24
N VAL A 320 -18.79 -6.49 -5.55
CA VAL A 320 -19.48 -5.49 -6.38
C VAL A 320 -20.71 -4.98 -5.67
N TRP A 321 -21.09 -3.73 -5.95
CA TRP A 321 -22.35 -3.18 -5.49
C TRP A 321 -23.53 -3.93 -6.13
N MET A 322 -24.49 -4.32 -5.30
CA MET A 322 -25.71 -5.02 -5.69
C MET A 322 -26.88 -4.06 -5.48
N PRO A 323 -27.37 -3.37 -6.53
CA PRO A 323 -28.42 -2.35 -6.40
C PRO A 323 -29.67 -2.84 -5.68
N GLU A 324 -30.06 -4.11 -5.89
CA GLU A 324 -31.23 -4.73 -5.29
C GLU A 324 -31.09 -5.02 -3.78
N LYS A 325 -29.85 -5.09 -3.28
CA LYS A 325 -29.54 -5.27 -1.86
C LYS A 325 -29.05 -3.99 -1.20
N THR A 326 -28.79 -2.94 -1.98
CA THR A 326 -28.15 -1.70 -1.52
C THR A 326 -26.92 -2.01 -0.66
N GLY A 327 -26.02 -2.85 -1.18
CA GLY A 327 -24.85 -3.33 -0.46
C GLY A 327 -23.93 -4.15 -1.35
N PHE A 328 -22.82 -4.63 -0.80
CA PHE A 328 -21.85 -5.42 -1.56
C PHE A 328 -22.20 -6.91 -1.60
N GLY A 329 -21.76 -7.57 -2.66
CA GLY A 329 -22.00 -8.99 -2.88
C GLY A 329 -21.06 -9.59 -3.92
N ARG A 330 -21.19 -10.90 -4.12
CA ARG A 330 -20.64 -11.60 -5.29
C ARG A 330 -21.41 -11.18 -6.54
N ARG A 331 -20.70 -10.88 -7.63
CA ARG A 331 -21.32 -10.67 -8.95
C ARG A 331 -22.09 -11.91 -9.40
N ALA A 332 -23.37 -11.72 -9.76
CA ALA A 332 -24.22 -12.78 -10.29
C ALA A 332 -23.60 -13.44 -11.54
N GLY A 333 -23.69 -14.78 -11.62
CA GLY A 333 -23.16 -15.54 -12.76
C GLY A 333 -21.63 -15.71 -12.81
N SER A 334 -20.89 -15.22 -11.81
CA SER A 334 -19.45 -15.50 -11.70
C SER A 334 -19.24 -16.94 -11.24
N GLU A 335 -19.06 -17.91 -12.14
CA GLU A 335 -18.89 -19.33 -11.77
C GLU A 335 -17.61 -19.59 -10.95
N ASP A 336 -16.54 -18.84 -11.19
CA ASP A 336 -15.25 -18.91 -10.50
C ASP A 336 -15.16 -17.91 -9.32
N TYR A 337 -15.97 -18.11 -8.27
CA TYR A 337 -15.92 -17.27 -7.07
C TYR A 337 -15.63 -18.08 -5.79
N PRO A 338 -14.62 -17.69 -4.98
CA PRO A 338 -13.60 -16.68 -5.30
C PRO A 338 -12.76 -17.10 -6.50
N LYS A 339 -12.18 -16.12 -7.21
CA LYS A 339 -11.30 -16.44 -8.33
C LYS A 339 -10.01 -17.02 -7.79
N ARG A 340 -9.79 -18.31 -8.05
CA ARG A 340 -8.58 -19.04 -7.65
C ARG A 340 -7.50 -18.93 -8.73
N VAL A 341 -6.32 -18.46 -8.34
CA VAL A 341 -5.13 -18.39 -9.21
C VAL A 341 -3.97 -19.09 -8.50
N VAL A 342 -3.30 -19.99 -9.22
CA VAL A 342 -2.11 -20.71 -8.74
C VAL A 342 -0.90 -20.29 -9.56
N LEU A 343 0.16 -19.88 -8.87
CA LEU A 343 1.42 -19.39 -9.45
C LEU A 343 2.58 -20.26 -8.98
N ASP A 344 3.51 -20.56 -9.89
CA ASP A 344 4.69 -21.35 -9.57
C ASP A 344 5.75 -20.48 -8.88
N LEU A 345 6.38 -21.00 -7.83
CA LEU A 345 7.48 -20.35 -7.12
C LEU A 345 8.75 -21.19 -7.22
N GLN A 346 9.90 -20.52 -7.05
CA GLN A 346 11.17 -21.22 -6.87
C GLN A 346 11.16 -22.02 -5.57
N ALA A 347 11.88 -23.15 -5.57
CA ALA A 347 12.07 -23.96 -4.38
C ALA A 347 12.74 -23.13 -3.28
N TRP A 348 12.23 -23.27 -2.05
CA TRP A 348 12.73 -22.57 -0.89
C TRP A 348 12.43 -23.38 0.36
N GLU A 349 13.37 -23.37 1.30
CA GLU A 349 13.20 -23.93 2.63
C GLU A 349 13.59 -22.89 3.67
N ASN A 350 12.84 -22.83 4.77
CA ASN A 350 13.19 -21.97 5.88
C ASN A 350 14.41 -22.55 6.60
N THR A 351 15.59 -21.98 6.36
CA THR A 351 16.84 -22.42 7.02
C THR A 351 16.93 -21.98 8.49
N GLY A 352 15.87 -21.44 9.08
CA GLY A 352 15.75 -21.34 10.54
C GLY A 352 16.74 -20.42 11.23
N LYS A 353 16.97 -19.20 10.72
CA LYS A 353 17.32 -18.11 11.66
C LYS A 353 16.04 -17.77 12.42
N GLU A 354 15.78 -18.53 13.49
CA GLU A 354 14.59 -18.42 14.33
C GLU A 354 14.27 -16.96 14.69
N VAL A 355 13.14 -16.46 14.22
CA VAL A 355 12.39 -15.45 14.96
C VAL A 355 11.39 -16.24 15.80
N LYS A 356 11.65 -16.33 17.11
CA LYS A 356 10.79 -17.08 18.04
C LYS A 356 9.34 -16.59 17.92
N PRO A 357 8.37 -17.48 17.68
CA PRO A 357 6.96 -17.14 17.79
C PRO A 357 6.63 -16.78 19.25
N MET A 358 5.97 -15.65 19.48
CA MET A 358 5.42 -15.30 20.78
C MET A 358 4.20 -16.16 21.06
N THR A 359 4.37 -17.28 21.76
CA THR A 359 3.24 -18.00 22.38
C THR A 359 2.90 -17.35 23.72
N ALA A 360 1.65 -16.96 23.86
CA ALA A 360 1.08 -16.52 25.13
C ALA A 360 0.96 -17.72 26.07
N GLU A 361 1.68 -17.71 27.18
CA GLU A 361 1.44 -18.64 28.30
C GLU A 361 0.95 -17.89 29.53
N ASN A 362 -0.24 -18.29 29.98
CA ASN A 362 -0.77 -18.04 31.31
C ASN A 362 -0.04 -18.94 32.30
N GLN A 363 0.52 -18.38 33.38
CA GLN A 363 0.26 -18.86 34.75
C GLN A 363 0.91 -17.97 35.83
N SER A 364 0.19 -17.95 36.95
CA SER A 364 0.35 -17.18 38.18
C SER A 364 1.47 -17.68 39.10
N THR A 365 2.33 -16.79 39.62
CA THR A 365 2.57 -16.51 41.06
C THR A 365 3.67 -15.43 41.22
N PRO A 366 3.71 -14.68 42.34
CA PRO A 366 4.42 -13.42 42.43
C PRO A 366 5.82 -13.55 43.05
N GLN A 367 6.85 -12.93 42.46
CA GLN A 367 7.82 -12.07 43.17
C GLN A 367 8.97 -11.56 42.28
N VAL A 368 9.39 -10.34 42.62
CA VAL A 368 10.54 -9.53 42.17
C VAL A 368 10.37 -8.84 40.80
N VAL A 369 10.14 -7.52 40.87
CA VAL A 369 9.96 -6.61 39.73
C VAL A 369 11.30 -6.36 39.02
N ALA A 370 11.73 -7.31 38.20
CA ALA A 370 12.59 -6.98 37.07
C ALA A 370 11.68 -6.50 35.93
N ALA A 371 12.00 -5.37 35.31
CA ALA A 371 11.26 -4.86 34.17
C ALA A 371 11.14 -5.96 33.12
N ALA A 372 9.90 -6.35 32.80
CA ALA A 372 9.65 -7.36 31.77
C ALA A 372 10.36 -6.94 30.47
N PRO A 373 10.96 -7.88 29.73
CA PRO A 373 11.52 -7.57 28.43
C PRO A 373 10.40 -6.95 27.57
N ILE A 374 10.60 -5.70 27.15
CA ILE A 374 9.69 -5.00 26.25
C ILE A 374 9.61 -5.87 25.00
N ALA A 375 8.42 -6.38 24.68
CA ALA A 375 8.20 -7.10 23.43
C ALA A 375 8.71 -6.23 22.28
N PRO A 376 9.42 -6.78 21.28
CA PRO A 376 9.92 -5.99 20.16
C PRO A 376 8.72 -5.28 19.52
N VAL A 377 8.68 -3.96 19.66
CA VAL A 377 7.60 -3.15 19.13
C VAL A 377 7.83 -3.03 17.63
N ASN A 378 6.81 -3.32 16.82
CA ASN A 378 6.90 -3.19 15.37
C ASN A 378 7.16 -1.72 15.02
N ASP A 379 8.19 -1.45 14.22
CA ASP A 379 8.57 -0.11 13.83
C ASP A 379 7.45 0.67 13.11
N ARG A 380 6.56 -0.02 12.37
CA ARG A 380 5.38 0.60 11.75
C ARG A 380 4.35 1.05 12.78
N ASP A 381 4.13 0.25 13.82
CA ASP A 381 3.24 0.60 14.93
C ASP A 381 3.78 1.83 15.66
N ILE A 382 5.08 1.87 15.97
CA ILE A 382 5.74 3.04 16.57
C ILE A 382 5.56 4.28 15.69
N ASN A 383 5.82 4.16 14.38
CA ASN A 383 5.72 5.28 13.45
C ASN A 383 4.30 5.83 13.39
N TYR A 384 3.31 4.95 13.21
CA TYR A 384 1.91 5.32 13.15
C TYR A 384 1.46 6.01 14.44
N ASP A 385 1.68 5.36 15.58
CA ASP A 385 1.28 5.87 16.90
C ASP A 385 1.97 7.20 17.21
N PHE A 386 3.26 7.33 16.88
CA PHE A 386 4.00 8.57 17.09
C PHE A 386 3.49 9.71 16.24
N LEU A 387 3.24 9.49 14.94
CA LEU A 387 2.78 10.53 14.02
C LEU A 387 1.33 10.96 14.27
N GLU A 388 0.50 10.07 14.83
CA GLU A 388 -0.84 10.35 15.32
C GLU A 388 -0.90 11.31 16.52
N LEU A 389 0.18 11.39 17.31
CA LEU A 389 0.23 12.31 18.42
C LEU A 389 0.23 13.76 17.95
N SER A 390 -0.44 14.61 18.73
CA SER A 390 -0.37 16.06 18.52
C SER A 390 1.09 16.54 18.60
N TYR A 391 1.42 17.58 17.84
CA TYR A 391 2.78 18.15 17.81
C TYR A 391 3.36 18.41 19.22
N PRO A 392 2.64 19.02 20.19
CA PRO A 392 3.16 19.19 21.55
C PRO A 392 3.44 17.89 22.30
N LYS A 393 2.74 16.78 21.99
CA LYS A 393 3.01 15.46 22.57
C LYS A 393 4.25 14.85 21.92
N ARG A 394 4.36 14.89 20.59
CA ARG A 394 5.56 14.44 19.85
C ARG A 394 6.82 15.12 20.35
N MET A 395 6.81 16.45 20.43
CA MET A 395 7.97 17.23 20.90
C MET A 395 8.34 16.91 22.35
N ARG A 396 7.35 16.64 23.23
CA ARG A 396 7.61 16.21 24.60
C ARG A 396 8.33 14.86 24.67
N LEU A 397 7.87 13.87 23.91
CA LEU A 397 8.50 12.55 23.83
C LEU A 397 9.92 12.66 23.26
N LEU A 398 10.11 13.39 22.15
CA LEU A 398 11.44 13.60 21.56
C LEU A 398 12.40 14.30 22.53
N THR A 399 11.93 15.31 23.26
CA THR A 399 12.75 15.98 24.29
C THR A 399 13.13 15.03 25.43
N GLN A 400 12.22 14.15 25.83
CA GLN A 400 12.51 13.13 26.86
C GLN A 400 13.55 12.12 26.36
N CYS A 401 13.40 11.60 25.14
CA CYS A 401 14.37 10.70 24.53
C CYS A 401 15.74 11.35 24.34
N HIS A 402 15.78 12.61 23.89
CA HIS A 402 17.04 13.36 23.74
C HIS A 402 17.76 13.51 25.08
N LYS A 403 17.04 13.88 26.15
CA LYS A 403 17.61 13.95 27.52
C LYS A 403 18.10 12.60 28.05
N VAL A 404 17.52 11.49 27.61
CA VAL A 404 17.99 10.13 27.95
C VAL A 404 19.28 9.82 27.20
N ASN A 405 19.35 10.13 25.90
CA ASN A 405 20.58 9.98 25.12
C ASN A 405 21.74 10.81 25.67
N ASP A 406 21.48 12.05 26.09
CA ASP A 406 22.51 12.88 26.72
C ASP A 406 23.03 12.25 28.02
N LYS A 407 22.15 11.67 28.84
CA LYS A 407 22.56 10.96 30.07
C LYS A 407 23.30 9.64 29.79
N ALA A 408 22.96 8.94 28.71
CA ALA A 408 23.67 7.73 28.28
C ALA A 408 25.06 8.07 27.72
N CYS A 409 25.21 9.16 26.97
CA CYS A 409 26.52 9.69 26.55
C CYS A 409 27.39 10.07 27.76
N ILE A 410 26.81 10.72 28.78
CA ILE A 410 27.56 11.10 30.00
C ILE A 410 28.02 9.87 30.80
N ALA A 411 27.31 8.74 30.72
CA ALA A 411 27.71 7.51 31.40
C ALA A 411 28.87 6.75 30.71
N CYS A 412 29.15 7.04 29.43
CA CYS A 412 30.27 6.44 28.70
C CYS A 412 31.61 7.19 28.91
N ASP A 413 31.58 8.42 29.42
CA ASP A 413 32.78 9.27 29.61
C ASP A 413 33.36 9.24 31.04
N VAL A 414 32.97 8.30 31.90
CA VAL A 414 33.48 8.20 33.30
C VAL A 414 34.50 7.07 33.50
N HIS A 415 34.98 6.44 32.43
CA HIS A 415 36.12 5.51 32.48
C HIS A 415 37.19 5.89 31.43
N ALA A 416 37.93 6.95 31.72
CA ALA A 416 39.26 7.23 31.19
C ALA A 416 40.19 7.66 32.32
#